data_AF-A0A2G9P7W0-F1
#
_entry.id   AF-A0A2G9P7W0-F1
#
_cell.length_a   1.000
_cell.length_b   1.000
_cell.length_c   1.000
_cell.angle_alpha   90.00
_cell.angle_beta   90.00
_cell.angle_gamma   90.00
#
_symmetry.space_group_name_H-M   'P 1'
#
loop_
_entity.id
_entity.type
_entity.pdbx_description
1 polymer ?
#
loop_
_entity_poly.entity_id
_entity_poly.type
_entity_poly.pdbx_seq_one_letter_code
_entity_poly.pdbx_strand_id
1 'polypeptide(L)'
;MGMKFFRVKMYPVEDFEASFQFMQECAQYFLEVKDKDIKHALAGLFVEILIPVAAAVKNEVNVPCLKNFVEMLYQTTFELSSRKKHSLALYPLVTCLLCVSQKQFFLNNWHIFLQNCLSHLK
;
A
#
# COMPACT_ATOMS: atom_id res chain seq x y z
N MET A 1 14.18 7.99 11.62
CA MET A 1 13.01 8.27 10.75
C MET A 1 13.33 9.40 9.77
N GLY A 2 14.07 9.11 8.68
CA GLY A 2 14.42 10.10 7.64
C GLY A 2 13.55 10.02 6.38
N MET A 3 12.95 8.86 6.07
CA MET A 3 12.14 8.67 4.87
C MET A 3 10.75 9.31 4.92
N LYS A 4 10.27 9.72 6.11
CA LYS A 4 9.00 10.46 6.27
C LYS A 4 8.95 11.83 5.58
N PHE A 5 10.11 12.34 5.13
CA PHE A 5 10.20 13.57 4.36
C PHE A 5 10.10 13.33 2.85
N PHE A 6 10.01 12.07 2.41
CA PHE A 6 9.74 11.74 1.02
C PHE A 6 8.35 12.26 0.65
N ARG A 7 8.32 13.22 -0.27
CA ARG A 7 7.08 13.79 -0.80
C ARG A 7 6.95 13.37 -2.24
N VAL A 8 5.92 12.59 -2.52
CA VAL A 8 5.54 12.26 -3.90
C VAL A 8 5.08 13.55 -4.56
N LYS A 9 5.80 13.98 -5.60
CA LYS A 9 5.32 15.01 -6.49
C LYS A 9 4.33 14.37 -7.46
N MET A 10 3.11 14.89 -7.51
CA MET A 10 2.07 14.38 -8.41
C MET A 10 2.26 14.85 -9.86
N TYR A 11 2.93 15.99 -10.05
CA TYR A 11 3.19 16.56 -11.36
C TYR A 11 4.63 17.11 -11.45
N PRO A 12 5.26 17.03 -12.64
CA PRO A 12 4.77 16.32 -13.83
C PRO A 12 4.81 14.79 -13.65
N VAL A 13 4.22 14.02 -14.56
CA VAL A 13 4.03 12.55 -14.37
C VAL A 13 5.36 11.82 -14.21
N GLU A 14 6.43 12.33 -14.80
CA GLU A 14 7.78 11.77 -14.71
C GLU A 14 8.34 11.86 -13.28
N ASP A 15 8.06 12.95 -12.56
CA ASP A 15 8.44 13.10 -11.14
C ASP A 15 7.65 12.12 -10.25
N PHE A 16 6.40 11.84 -10.61
CA PHE A 16 5.57 10.83 -9.94
C PHE A 16 6.11 9.42 -10.20
N GLU A 17 6.43 9.08 -11.45
CA GLU A 17 7.00 7.79 -11.83
C GLU A 17 8.36 7.54 -11.17
N ALA A 18 9.24 8.54 -11.16
CA ALA A 18 10.53 8.47 -10.46
C ALA A 18 10.33 8.26 -8.95
N SER A 19 9.33 8.92 -8.35
CA SER A 19 8.98 8.69 -6.95
C SER A 19 8.50 7.25 -6.71
N PHE A 20 7.72 6.69 -7.64
CA PHE A 20 7.22 5.33 -7.56
C PHE A 20 8.28 4.27 -7.87
N GLN A 21 9.34 4.60 -8.60
CA GLN A 21 10.49 3.70 -8.78
C GLN A 21 11.15 3.38 -7.43
N PHE A 22 11.40 4.40 -6.60
CA PHE A 22 11.89 4.21 -5.23
C PHE A 22 10.92 3.37 -4.38
N MET A 23 9.61 3.65 -4.49
CA MET A 23 8.59 2.88 -3.79
C MET A 23 8.59 1.41 -4.22
N GLN A 24 8.78 1.11 -5.50
CA GLN A 24 8.86 -0.25 -6.02
C GLN A 24 10.07 -1.02 -5.49
N GLU A 25 11.25 -0.38 -5.38
CA GLU A 25 12.42 -0.99 -4.75
C GLU A 25 12.15 -1.34 -3.28
N CYS A 26 11.51 -0.43 -2.55
CA CYS A 26 11.08 -0.68 -1.17
C CYS A 26 10.04 -1.81 -1.11
N ALA A 27 9.13 -1.90 -2.08
CA ALA A 27 8.12 -2.95 -2.16
C ALA A 27 8.75 -4.33 -2.38
N GLN A 28 9.75 -4.43 -3.26
CA GLN A 28 10.51 -5.67 -3.45
C GLN A 28 11.20 -6.09 -2.15
N TYR A 29 11.88 -5.15 -1.49
CA TYR A 29 12.49 -5.43 -0.19
C TYR A 29 11.46 -5.86 0.87
N PHE A 30 10.27 -5.23 0.88
CA PHE A 30 9.17 -5.65 1.76
C PHE A 30 8.74 -7.09 1.50
N LEU A 31 8.70 -7.55 0.25
CA LEU A 31 8.34 -8.93 -0.09
C LEU A 31 9.40 -9.94 0.38
N GLU A 32 10.68 -9.61 0.20
CA GLU A 32 11.82 -10.49 0.51
C GLU A 32 12.15 -10.59 1.99
N VAL A 33 12.02 -9.49 2.74
CA VAL A 33 12.48 -9.43 4.14
C VAL A 33 11.66 -10.36 5.02
N LYS A 34 12.32 -11.16 5.87
CA LYS A 34 11.66 -12.10 6.80
C LYS A 34 11.42 -11.51 8.18
N ASP A 35 12.21 -10.51 8.55
CA ASP A 35 12.10 -9.82 9.83
C ASP A 35 10.76 -9.08 9.92
N LYS A 36 10.01 -9.36 10.98
CA LYS A 36 8.65 -8.81 11.16
C LYS A 36 8.68 -7.31 11.41
N ASP A 37 9.67 -6.81 12.14
CA ASP A 37 9.71 -5.43 12.60
C ASP A 37 10.13 -4.53 11.43
N ILE A 38 11.00 -5.05 10.55
CA ILE A 38 11.33 -4.40 9.27
C ILE A 38 10.10 -4.38 8.34
N LYS A 39 9.37 -5.49 8.18
CA LYS A 39 8.11 -5.49 7.39
C LYS A 39 7.11 -4.47 7.94
N HIS A 40 6.93 -4.40 9.25
CA HIS A 40 6.01 -3.46 9.89
C HIS A 40 6.43 -2.00 9.68
N ALA A 41 7.73 -1.70 9.79
CA ALA A 41 8.25 -0.37 9.52
C ALA A 41 8.04 0.05 8.05
N LEU A 42 8.29 -0.85 7.09
CA LEU A 42 8.03 -0.61 5.67
C LEU A 42 6.54 -0.41 5.40
N ALA A 43 5.66 -1.18 6.04
CA ALA A 43 4.22 -1.00 5.90
C ALA A 43 3.77 0.38 6.40
N GLY A 44 4.29 0.81 7.56
CA GLY A 44 4.07 2.17 8.06
C GLY A 44 4.55 3.25 7.10
N LEU A 45 5.75 3.08 6.54
CA LEU A 45 6.30 4.00 5.54
C LEU A 45 5.40 4.12 4.30
N PHE A 46 4.94 2.99 3.75
CA PHE A 46 4.03 3.01 2.60
C PHE A 46 2.72 3.72 2.92
N VAL A 47 2.15 3.51 4.10
CA VAL A 47 0.92 4.19 4.53
C VAL A 47 1.14 5.70 4.61
N GLU A 48 2.20 6.15 5.26
CA GLU A 48 2.53 7.59 5.37
C GLU A 48 2.67 8.26 4.00
N ILE A 49 3.28 7.57 3.04
CA ILE A 49 3.50 8.08 1.68
C ILE A 49 2.21 8.02 0.85
N LEU A 50 1.40 6.96 0.97
CA LEU A 50 0.21 6.75 0.13
C LEU A 50 -1.01 7.54 0.60
N ILE A 51 -1.13 7.89 1.88
CA ILE A 51 -2.25 8.72 2.37
C ILE A 51 -2.40 10.04 1.57
N PRO A 52 -1.35 10.88 1.40
CA PRO A 52 -1.47 12.11 0.63
C PRO A 52 -1.74 11.85 -0.86
N VAL A 53 -1.23 10.74 -1.41
CA VAL A 53 -1.54 10.32 -2.79
C VAL A 53 -3.03 9.99 -2.92
N ALA A 54 -3.58 9.18 -2.01
CA ALA A 54 -5.00 8.84 -1.98
C ALA A 54 -5.92 10.08 -1.90
N ALA A 55 -5.50 11.10 -1.16
CA ALA A 55 -6.25 12.36 -1.04
C ALA A 55 -6.20 13.23 -2.32
N ALA A 56 -5.09 13.17 -3.07
CA ALA A 56 -4.86 13.98 -4.27
C ALA A 56 -5.45 13.35 -5.55
N VAL A 57 -5.54 12.02 -5.61
CA VAL A 57 -5.99 11.31 -6.81
C VAL A 57 -7.53 11.38 -6.93
N LYS A 58 -8.03 12.44 -7.57
CA LYS A 58 -9.46 12.57 -7.91
C LYS A 58 -9.82 12.05 -9.31
N ASN A 59 -8.88 12.08 -10.25
CA ASN A 59 -9.08 11.66 -11.65
C ASN A 59 -7.96 10.77 -12.23
N GLU A 60 -6.86 10.55 -11.50
CA GLU A 60 -5.60 9.99 -12.04
C GLU A 60 -5.24 8.59 -11.52
N VAL A 61 -6.23 7.76 -11.21
CA VAL A 61 -5.99 6.35 -10.80
C VAL A 61 -5.48 5.49 -11.98
N ASN A 62 -5.26 6.09 -13.15
CA ASN A 62 -4.85 5.41 -14.37
C ASN A 62 -3.34 5.46 -14.62
N VAL A 63 -2.51 5.82 -13.63
CA VAL A 63 -1.05 5.75 -13.79
C VAL A 63 -0.57 4.29 -13.66
N PRO A 64 0.10 3.71 -14.67
CA PRO A 64 0.52 2.32 -14.66
C PRO A 64 1.42 1.93 -13.48
N CYS A 65 2.32 2.81 -13.04
CA CYS A 65 3.23 2.51 -11.93
C CYS A 65 2.50 2.29 -10.60
N LEU A 66 1.42 3.04 -10.33
CA LEU A 66 0.59 2.90 -9.14
C LEU A 66 -0.23 1.61 -9.18
N LYS A 67 -0.81 1.30 -10.35
CA LYS A 67 -1.52 0.02 -10.56
C LYS A 67 -0.60 -1.16 -10.25
N ASN A 68 0.58 -1.19 -10.88
CA ASN A 68 1.55 -2.27 -10.70
C ASN A 68 2.02 -2.39 -9.24
N PHE A 69 2.21 -1.26 -8.56
CA PHE A 69 2.56 -1.22 -7.15
C PHE A 69 1.48 -1.86 -6.26
N VAL A 70 0.20 -1.53 -6.50
CA VAL A 70 -0.93 -2.14 -5.79
C VAL A 70 -1.01 -3.65 -6.04
N GLU A 71 -0.97 -4.07 -7.30
CA GLU A 71 -1.08 -5.48 -7.69
C GLU A 71 0.07 -6.32 -7.11
N MET A 72 1.27 -5.76 -7.05
CA MET A 72 2.45 -6.41 -6.47
C MET A 72 2.33 -6.64 -4.96
N LEU A 73 1.77 -5.68 -4.21
CA LEU A 73 1.77 -5.76 -2.74
C LEU A 73 0.49 -6.33 -2.14
N TYR A 74 -0.66 -6.16 -2.79
CA TYR A 74 -1.96 -6.41 -2.17
C TYR A 74 -2.09 -7.84 -1.65
N GLN A 75 -1.84 -8.85 -2.50
CA GLN A 75 -2.09 -10.25 -2.14
C GLN A 75 -1.25 -10.67 -0.93
N THR A 76 0.07 -10.44 -0.97
CA THR A 76 0.97 -10.79 0.13
C THR A 76 0.63 -10.03 1.42
N THR A 77 0.31 -8.74 1.30
CA THR A 77 -0.04 -7.93 2.47
C THR A 77 -1.35 -8.41 3.09
N PHE A 78 -2.35 -8.72 2.26
CA PHE A 78 -3.63 -9.25 2.69
C PHE A 78 -3.47 -10.58 3.44
N GLU A 79 -2.77 -11.55 2.86
CA GLU A 79 -2.51 -12.86 3.47
C GLU A 79 -1.76 -12.76 4.82
N LEU A 80 -0.77 -11.87 4.89
CA LEU A 80 -0.05 -11.63 6.13
C LEU A 80 -0.94 -10.96 7.18
N SER A 81 -1.87 -10.09 6.75
CA SER A 81 -2.78 -9.36 7.64
C SER A 81 -3.78 -10.26 8.36
N SER A 82 -4.16 -11.41 7.77
CA SER A 82 -5.01 -12.42 8.43
C SER A 82 -4.33 -13.12 9.61
N ARG A 83 -3.01 -12.92 9.80
CA ARG A 83 -2.28 -13.45 10.95
C ARG A 83 -2.33 -12.44 12.10
N LYS A 84 -2.86 -12.85 13.26
CA LYS A 84 -2.99 -11.99 14.47
C LYS A 84 -1.72 -11.19 14.84
N LYS A 85 -0.53 -11.75 14.61
CA LYS A 85 0.75 -11.08 14.90
C LYS A 85 1.08 -9.90 13.97
N HIS A 86 0.44 -9.80 12.80
CA HIS A 86 0.72 -8.75 11.81
C HIS A 86 -0.51 -7.88 11.51
N SER A 87 -1.71 -8.30 11.89
CA SER A 87 -2.98 -7.65 11.55
C SER A 87 -2.97 -6.14 11.77
N LEU A 88 -2.70 -5.68 13.00
CA LEU A 88 -2.75 -4.25 13.34
C LEU A 88 -1.74 -3.40 12.56
N ALA A 89 -0.58 -3.96 12.24
CA ALA A 89 0.45 -3.26 11.47
C ALA A 89 0.14 -3.22 9.96
N LEU A 90 -0.55 -4.24 9.43
CA LEU A 90 -0.80 -4.39 7.99
C LEU A 90 -2.19 -3.93 7.54
N TYR A 91 -3.19 -3.86 8.42
CA TYR A 91 -4.51 -3.33 8.07
C TYR A 91 -4.47 -1.92 7.47
N PRO A 92 -3.69 -0.96 8.02
CA PRO A 92 -3.58 0.36 7.42
C PRO A 92 -3.02 0.30 5.99
N LEU A 93 -2.05 -0.60 5.74
CA LEU A 93 -1.48 -0.78 4.42
C LEU A 93 -2.47 -1.39 3.43
N VAL A 94 -3.17 -2.48 3.80
CA VAL A 94 -4.19 -3.10 2.92
C VAL A 94 -5.28 -2.08 2.59
N THR A 95 -5.70 -1.27 3.57
CA THR A 95 -6.68 -0.20 3.37
C THR A 95 -6.16 0.84 2.39
N CYS A 96 -4.93 1.34 2.59
CA CYS A 96 -4.33 2.33 1.69
C CYS A 96 -4.20 1.80 0.26
N LEU A 97 -3.74 0.56 0.09
CA LEU A 97 -3.62 -0.09 -1.22
C LEU A 97 -4.97 -0.16 -1.93
N LEU A 98 -6.05 -0.50 -1.21
CA LEU A 98 -7.41 -0.46 -1.75
C LEU A 98 -7.82 0.96 -2.15
N CYS A 99 -7.60 1.96 -1.29
CA CYS A 99 -7.96 3.35 -1.57
C CYS A 99 -7.27 3.95 -2.80
N VAL A 100 -6.01 3.59 -3.05
CA VAL A 100 -5.26 4.07 -4.22
C VAL A 100 -5.40 3.16 -5.45
N SER A 101 -6.11 2.03 -5.33
CA SER A 101 -6.31 1.08 -6.41
C SER A 101 -7.32 1.56 -7.44
N GLN A 102 -7.25 0.99 -8.65
CA GLN A 102 -8.25 1.21 -9.68
C GLN A 102 -9.64 0.77 -9.23
N LYS A 103 -10.68 1.47 -9.69
CA LYS A 103 -12.09 1.24 -9.30
C LYS A 103 -12.48 -0.24 -9.33
N GLN A 104 -12.13 -0.97 -10.39
CA GLN A 104 -12.48 -2.38 -10.51
C GLN A 104 -11.74 -3.25 -9.49
N PHE A 105 -10.46 -2.97 -9.25
CA PHE A 105 -9.67 -3.67 -8.23
C PHE A 105 -10.27 -3.45 -6.84
N PHE A 106 -10.62 -2.19 -6.51
CA PHE A 106 -11.29 -1.86 -5.26
C PHE A 106 -12.57 -2.67 -5.09
N LEU A 107 -13.50 -2.57 -6.06
CA LEU A 107 -14.82 -3.22 -6.02
C LEU A 107 -14.73 -4.73 -5.83
N ASN A 108 -13.74 -5.37 -6.44
CA ASN A 108 -13.53 -6.80 -6.34
C ASN A 108 -12.96 -7.27 -4.99
N ASN A 109 -12.28 -6.40 -4.25
CA ASN A 109 -11.44 -6.81 -3.11
C ASN A 109 -11.86 -6.22 -1.75
N TRP A 110 -12.49 -5.05 -1.72
CA TRP A 110 -12.77 -4.31 -0.47
C TRP A 110 -13.62 -5.13 0.53
N HIS A 111 -14.61 -5.85 0.03
CA HIS A 111 -15.55 -6.61 0.85
C HIS A 111 -14.88 -7.85 1.46
N ILE A 112 -13.91 -8.46 0.77
CA ILE A 112 -13.12 -9.59 1.26
C ILE A 112 -12.25 -9.12 2.44
N PHE A 113 -11.59 -7.97 2.29
CA PHE A 113 -10.80 -7.38 3.38
C PHE A 113 -11.67 -7.00 4.58
N LEU A 114 -12.85 -6.41 4.34
CA LEU A 114 -13.81 -6.11 5.40
C LEU A 114 -14.21 -7.37 6.19
N GLN A 115 -14.53 -8.47 5.50
CA GLN A 115 -14.87 -9.74 6.14
C GLN A 115 -13.72 -10.28 7.00
N ASN A 116 -12.48 -10.19 6.50
CA ASN A 116 -11.29 -10.55 7.28
C ASN A 116 -11.20 -9.72 8.57
N CYS A 117 -11.34 -8.40 8.48
CA CYS A 117 -11.33 -7.52 9.67
C CYS A 117 -12.43 -7.88 10.67
N LEU A 118 -13.66 -8.11 10.20
CA LEU A 118 -14.79 -8.49 11.05
C LEU A 118 -14.60 -9.84 11.74
N SER A 119 -13.90 -10.80 11.09
CA SER A 119 -13.62 -12.11 11.69
C SER A 119 -12.71 -12.03 12.92
N HIS A 120 -11.92 -10.96 13.05
CA HIS A 120 -11.00 -10.73 14.14
C HIS A 120 -11.56 -9.84 15.27
N LEU A 121 -12.78 -9.31 15.12
CA LEU A 121 -13.51 -8.55 16.15
C LEU A 121 -14.44 -9.42 17.02
N LYS A 122 -14.62 -10.69 16.64
CA LYS A 122 -15.32 -11.70 17.44
C LYS A 122 -14.36 -12.41 18.38
#